data_AF-J0X0U7-F1
#
_entry.id   AF-J0X0U7-F1
#
_cell.length_a   1.000
_cell.length_b   1.000
_cell.length_c   1.000
_cell.angle_alpha   90.00
_cell.angle_beta   90.00
_cell.angle_gamma   90.00
#
_symmetry.space_group_name_H-M   'P 1'
#
loop_
_entity.id
_entity.type
_entity.pdbx_description
1 polymer ?
#
loop_
_entity_poly.entity_id
_entity_poly.type
_entity_poly.pdbx_seq_one_letter_code
_entity_poly.pdbx_strand_id
1 'polypeptide(L)'
;MMRKYKISSMMPAPPPPPLKLTPYVAVSHSDAEILWYIARNIPQLRCWLIANPNSTPELLEYISQSGGPHVKECFAVLFDSLDQP
;
A
#
# COMPACT_ATOMS: atom_id res chain seq x y z
N MET A 1 42.22 27.96 4.27
CA MET A 1 42.07 26.55 3.86
C MET A 1 40.58 26.23 3.81
N MET A 2 39.91 26.37 2.65
CA MET A 2 38.47 26.12 2.51
C MET A 2 38.21 24.61 2.33
N ARG A 3 37.40 24.02 3.20
CA ARG A 3 36.90 22.64 3.03
C ARG A 3 35.90 22.63 1.87
N LYS A 4 36.25 21.97 0.77
CA LYS A 4 35.33 21.71 -0.35
C LYS A 4 34.30 20.70 0.13
N TYR A 5 33.09 21.14 0.44
CA TYR A 5 31.99 20.21 0.67
C TYR A 5 31.61 19.57 -0.67
N LYS A 6 32.01 18.31 -0.84
CA LYS A 6 31.54 17.44 -1.91
C LYS A 6 30.05 17.23 -1.67
N ILE A 7 29.21 17.89 -2.47
CA ILE A 7 27.78 17.64 -2.49
C ILE A 7 27.63 16.23 -3.07
N SER A 8 27.66 15.22 -2.20
CA SER A 8 27.31 13.86 -2.57
C SER A 8 25.83 13.92 -2.94
N SER A 9 25.54 13.82 -4.24
CA SER A 9 24.20 13.56 -4.74
C SER A 9 23.69 12.29 -4.05
N MET A 10 22.90 12.44 -2.99
CA MET A 10 22.37 11.36 -2.14
C MET A 10 21.08 10.75 -2.70
N MET A 11 20.83 10.84 -4.01
CA MET A 11 19.71 10.10 -4.59
C MET A 11 20.15 8.66 -4.84
N PRO A 12 19.53 7.65 -4.19
CA PRO A 12 19.80 6.25 -4.49
C PRO A 12 19.48 5.96 -5.95
N ALA A 13 20.25 5.08 -6.59
CA ALA A 13 19.95 4.63 -7.93
C ALA A 13 18.54 4.01 -7.98
N PRO A 14 17.77 4.24 -9.06
CA PRO A 14 16.40 3.71 -9.15
C PRO A 14 16.43 2.18 -9.11
N PRO A 15 15.39 1.54 -8.53
CA PRO A 15 15.30 0.09 -8.48
C PRO A 15 15.25 -0.53 -9.88
N PRO A 16 15.82 -1.74 -10.07
CA PRO A 16 15.80 -2.42 -11.36
C PRO A 16 14.36 -2.82 -11.75
N PRO A 17 14.00 -2.72 -13.04
CA PRO A 17 12.68 -3.13 -13.52
C PRO A 17 12.51 -4.67 -13.52
N PRO A 18 11.27 -5.18 -13.39
CA PRO A 18 10.04 -4.42 -13.14
C PRO A 18 9.91 -4.03 -11.66
N LEU A 19 9.29 -2.87 -11.41
CA LEU A 19 8.95 -2.44 -10.06
C LEU A 19 8.08 -3.50 -9.39
N LYS A 20 8.54 -4.03 -8.25
CA LYS A 20 7.76 -4.98 -7.45
C LYS A 20 6.67 -4.23 -6.70
N LEU A 21 5.44 -4.70 -6.79
CA LEU A 21 4.36 -4.24 -5.92
C LEU A 21 4.66 -4.71 -4.49
N THR A 22 4.65 -3.78 -3.55
CA THR A 22 5.02 -4.00 -2.14
C THR A 22 3.91 -3.52 -1.22
N PRO A 23 3.94 -3.89 0.07
CA PRO A 23 3.02 -3.31 1.07
C PRO A 23 2.98 -1.79 1.05
N TYR A 24 4.14 -1.13 0.97
CA TYR A 24 4.22 0.32 0.90
C TYR A 24 3.46 0.88 -0.31
N VAL A 25 3.66 0.29 -1.49
CA VAL A 25 2.92 0.67 -2.70
C VAL A 25 1.43 0.44 -2.52
N ALA A 26 1.02 -0.69 -1.96
CA ALA A 26 -0.40 -0.99 -1.73
C ALA A 26 -1.08 0.01 -0.79
N VAL A 27 -0.39 0.50 0.26
CA VAL A 27 -0.93 1.49 1.21
C VAL A 27 -0.92 2.92 0.65
N SER A 28 0.13 3.33 -0.08
CA SER A 28 0.36 4.74 -0.41
C SER A 28 -0.11 5.15 -1.80
N HIS A 29 -0.48 4.20 -2.67
CA HIS A 29 -0.80 4.50 -4.06
C HIS A 29 -2.24 5.03 -4.21
N SER A 30 -2.44 5.93 -5.18
CA SER A 30 -3.71 6.62 -5.40
C SER A 30 -4.42 6.24 -6.70
N ASP A 31 -3.77 5.49 -7.60
CA ASP A 31 -4.39 5.06 -8.86
C ASP A 31 -5.33 3.87 -8.63
N ALA A 32 -6.62 4.09 -8.88
CA ALA A 32 -7.67 3.09 -8.69
C ALA A 32 -7.42 1.79 -9.48
N GLU A 33 -6.90 1.87 -10.72
CA GLU A 33 -6.67 0.68 -11.54
C GLU A 33 -5.56 -0.20 -10.95
N ILE A 34 -4.54 0.43 -10.37
CA ILE A 34 -3.47 -0.30 -9.68
C ILE A 34 -3.98 -0.92 -8.38
N LEU A 35 -4.84 -0.24 -7.62
CA LEU A 35 -5.43 -0.82 -6.40
C LEU A 35 -6.31 -2.03 -6.74
N TRP A 36 -7.14 -1.94 -7.79
CA TRP A 36 -7.94 -3.05 -8.29
C TRP A 36 -7.08 -4.19 -8.84
N TYR A 37 -5.99 -3.88 -9.52
CA TYR A 37 -5.03 -4.87 -9.97
C TYR A 37 -4.42 -5.65 -8.79
N ILE A 38 -4.00 -4.95 -7.73
CA ILE A 38 -3.47 -5.58 -6.51
C ILE A 38 -4.54 -6.47 -5.88
N ALA A 39 -5.77 -5.97 -5.71
CA ALA A 39 -6.85 -6.72 -5.09
C ALA A 39 -7.18 -8.02 -5.84
N ARG A 40 -7.21 -7.99 -7.17
CA ARG A 40 -7.55 -9.16 -8.00
C ARG A 40 -6.40 -10.16 -8.10
N ASN A 41 -5.16 -9.70 -8.19
CA ASN A 41 -4.04 -10.53 -8.60
C ASN A 41 -3.04 -10.86 -7.48
N ILE A 42 -3.06 -10.12 -6.36
CA ILE A 42 -2.05 -10.25 -5.31
C ILE A 42 -2.72 -10.37 -3.94
N PRO A 43 -3.29 -11.55 -3.59
CA PRO A 43 -4.02 -11.74 -2.33
C PRO A 43 -3.22 -11.37 -1.08
N GLN A 44 -1.89 -11.58 -1.11
CA GLN A 44 -0.95 -11.24 -0.04
C GLN A 44 -0.92 -9.74 0.31
N LEU A 45 -1.38 -8.88 -0.60
CA LEU A 45 -1.37 -7.43 -0.40
C LEU A 45 -2.73 -6.83 -0.02
N ARG A 46 -3.80 -7.63 0.03
CA ARG A 46 -5.16 -7.13 0.28
C ARG A 46 -5.33 -6.48 1.65
N CYS A 47 -4.72 -7.02 2.71
CA CYS A 47 -4.74 -6.37 4.03
C CYS A 47 -4.21 -4.93 3.96
N TRP A 48 -3.17 -4.68 3.16
CA TRP A 48 -2.59 -3.34 3.02
C TRP A 48 -3.50 -2.38 2.24
N LEU A 49 -4.34 -2.88 1.34
CA LEU A 49 -5.35 -2.07 0.67
C LEU A 49 -6.42 -1.58 1.65
N ILE A 50 -6.73 -2.33 2.72
CA ILE A 50 -7.69 -1.89 3.75
C ILE A 50 -7.17 -0.64 4.48
N ALA A 51 -5.85 -0.55 4.68
CA ALA A 51 -5.19 0.61 5.28
C ALA A 51 -4.93 1.76 4.27
N ASN A 52 -5.23 1.58 2.98
CA ASN A 52 -5.02 2.63 1.98
C ASN A 52 -6.19 3.63 2.01
N PRO A 53 -5.94 4.94 2.25
CA PRO A 53 -7.00 5.95 2.30
C PRO A 53 -7.71 6.20 0.96
N ASN A 54 -7.12 5.77 -0.16
CA ASN A 54 -7.71 5.86 -1.49
C ASN A 54 -8.53 4.61 -1.86
N SER A 55 -8.60 3.60 -0.99
CA SER A 55 -9.45 2.44 -1.23
C SER A 55 -10.91 2.84 -1.14
N THR A 56 -11.64 2.64 -2.24
CA THR A 56 -13.06 2.94 -2.30
C THR A 56 -13.88 1.89 -1.54
N PRO A 57 -15.11 2.22 -1.11
CA PRO A 57 -16.01 1.25 -0.48
C PRO A 57 -16.21 -0.02 -1.31
N GLU A 58 -16.34 0.10 -2.64
CA GLU A 58 -16.52 -1.04 -3.55
C GLU A 58 -15.29 -1.96 -3.58
N LEU A 59 -14.10 -1.37 -3.50
CA LEU A 59 -12.86 -2.13 -3.41
C LEU A 59 -12.77 -2.89 -2.08
N LEU A 60 -13.11 -2.22 -0.97
CA LEU A 60 -13.13 -2.84 0.36
C LEU A 60 -14.17 -3.96 0.45
N GLU A 61 -15.35 -3.77 -0.14
CA GLU A 61 -16.37 -4.80 -0.24
C GLU A 61 -15.87 -6.01 -1.03
N TYR A 62 -15.24 -5.79 -2.19
CA TYR A 62 -14.64 -6.87 -2.95
C TYR A 62 -13.60 -7.65 -2.12
N ILE A 63 -12.74 -6.93 -1.37
CA ILE A 63 -11.71 -7.55 -0.52
C ILE A 63 -12.34 -8.37 0.61
N SER A 64 -13.41 -7.88 1.24
CA SER A 64 -14.10 -8.59 2.33
C SER A 64 -14.68 -9.92 1.86
N GLN A 65 -15.24 -9.95 0.64
CA GLN A 65 -15.78 -11.16 0.02
C GLN A 65 -14.68 -12.10 -0.48
N SER A 66 -13.64 -11.54 -1.10
CA SER A 66 -12.56 -12.32 -1.71
C SER A 66 -11.55 -12.87 -0.70
N GLY A 67 -11.53 -12.31 0.52
CA GLY A 67 -10.63 -12.70 1.60
C GLY A 67 -9.15 -12.51 1.25
N GLY A 68 -8.29 -13.20 1.99
CA GLY A 68 -6.83 -13.16 1.81
C GLY A 68 -6.12 -13.23 3.16
N PRO A 69 -4.79 -13.39 3.14
CA PRO A 69 -4.01 -13.41 4.37
C PRO A 69 -4.24 -12.14 5.19
N HIS A 70 -4.63 -12.33 6.46
CA HIS A 70 -4.89 -11.28 7.45
C HIS A 70 -6.06 -10.31 7.15
N VAL A 71 -6.87 -10.55 6.11
CA VAL A 71 -7.93 -9.61 5.70
C VAL A 71 -8.94 -9.37 6.82
N LYS A 72 -9.34 -10.42 7.54
CA LYS A 72 -10.32 -10.31 8.63
C LYS A 72 -9.77 -9.47 9.79
N GLU A 73 -8.51 -9.71 10.15
CA GLU A 73 -7.79 -9.00 11.21
C GLU A 73 -7.62 -7.52 10.85
N CYS A 74 -7.27 -7.22 9.60
CA CYS A 74 -7.08 -5.85 9.15
C CYS A 74 -8.40 -5.06 9.08
N PHE A 75 -9.52 -5.70 8.74
CA PHE A 75 -10.85 -5.09 8.88
C PHE A 75 -11.22 -4.83 10.34
N ALA A 76 -10.91 -5.76 11.25
CA ALA A 76 -11.16 -5.54 12.68
C ALA A 76 -10.41 -4.29 13.18
N VAL A 77 -9.13 -4.13 12.83
CA VAL A 77 -8.35 -2.93 13.16
C VAL A 77 -8.95 -1.66 12.55
N LEU A 78 -9.41 -1.71 11.28
CA LEU A 78 -10.08 -0.57 10.66
C LEU A 78 -11.34 -0.18 11.44
N PHE A 79 -12.22 -1.12 11.76
CA PHE A 79 -13.46 -0.83 12.49
C PHE A 79 -13.17 -0.31 13.91
N ASP A 80 -12.24 -0.94 14.63
CA ASP A 80 -11.79 -0.46 15.94
C ASP A 80 -11.28 0.99 15.88
N SER A 81 -10.65 1.40 14.77
CA SER A 81 -10.17 2.78 14.57
C SER A 81 -11.29 3.78 14.28
N LEU A 82 -12.41 3.34 13.72
CA LEU A 82 -13.58 4.18 13.42
C LEU A 82 -14.45 4.40 14.66
N ASP A 83 -14.40 3.49 15.63
CA ASP A 83 -15.15 3.57 16.90
C ASP A 83 -14.44 4.44 17.96
N GLN A 84 -13.27 5.01 17.66
CA GLN A 84 -12.58 5.94 18.57
C GLN A 84 -13.24 7.33 18.54
N PRO A 85 -13.50 7.95 19.72
CA PRO A 85 -14.22 9.22 19.84
C PRO A 85 -13.44 10.44 19.34
#